data_AF-A0A3B8JDK7-F1
#
_entry.id   AF-A0A3B8JDK7-F1
#
_cell.length_a   1.000
_cell.length_b   1.000
_cell.length_c   1.000
_cell.angle_alpha   90.00
_cell.angle_beta   90.00
_cell.angle_gamma   90.00
#
_symmetry.space_group_name_H-M   'P 1'
#
loop_
_entity.id
_entity.type
_entity.pdbx_description
1 polymer ?
#
loop_
_entity_poly.entity_id
_entity_poly.type
_entity_poly.pdbx_seq_one_letter_code
_entity_poly.pdbx_strand_id
1 'polypeptide(L)'
;MEHYITIETERISRNQRVFHSIRFNLDKDIIKKIQQAKETGCHLYISRKLLADLRYYVLIDGENRLQSGLTFYTYYLGNDSEEALMRSVISTDGDIFHQIRSDCLEHPNFCHRLVSAHYWLIAQLLNQLRLGILLRFKLLSWGLSLLITGVIVIPFIEQLMRINPWLLLVPVGMVLLLQRLMQPLLILFLPILRRWALRKLLSSLLSRKLLEKKIAKGILEWLVP
;
A
#
# COMPACT_ATOMS: atom_id res chain seq x y z
N MET A 1 1.19 -18.55 -6.44
CA MET A 1 2.42 -17.70 -6.43
C MET A 1 2.69 -17.11 -5.06
N GLU A 2 1.68 -16.74 -4.26
CA GLU A 2 1.87 -16.15 -2.93
C GLU A 2 2.71 -17.01 -1.96
N HIS A 3 2.62 -18.34 -2.01
CA HIS A 3 3.43 -19.25 -1.16
C HIS A 3 4.95 -19.13 -1.35
N TYR A 4 5.42 -18.49 -2.42
CA TYR A 4 6.84 -18.26 -2.70
C TYR A 4 7.32 -16.90 -2.18
N ILE A 5 6.42 -16.08 -1.64
CA ILE A 5 6.71 -14.81 -1.00
C ILE A 5 6.60 -15.03 0.50
N THR A 6 7.74 -15.07 1.17
CA THR A 6 7.82 -15.23 2.62
C THR A 6 8.28 -13.91 3.23
N ILE A 7 7.54 -13.42 4.23
CA ILE A 7 7.98 -12.26 5.01
C ILE A 7 8.86 -12.77 6.16
N GLU A 8 10.08 -12.28 6.24
CA GLU A 8 10.99 -12.59 7.34
C GLU A 8 10.86 -11.54 8.44
N THR A 9 10.46 -11.99 9.62
CA THR A 9 10.36 -11.16 10.82
C THR A 9 11.17 -11.78 11.93
N GLU A 10 12.09 -11.02 12.52
CA GLU A 10 12.86 -11.46 13.67
C GLU A 10 12.25 -10.94 14.96
N ARG A 11 12.24 -11.77 16.00
CA ARG A 11 11.64 -11.44 17.31
C ARG A 11 12.73 -10.97 18.26
N ILE A 12 13.00 -9.66 18.27
CA ILE A 12 14.06 -9.06 19.11
C ILE A 12 13.73 -9.14 20.62
N SER A 13 12.46 -9.23 21.01
CA SER A 13 12.07 -9.41 22.42
C SER A 13 10.68 -10.06 22.56
N ARG A 14 10.28 -10.41 23.80
CA ARG A 14 9.02 -11.13 24.13
C ARG A 14 7.78 -10.57 23.41
N ASN A 15 7.75 -9.28 23.05
CA ASN A 15 6.63 -8.64 22.33
C ASN A 15 6.97 -7.76 21.11
N GLN A 16 8.22 -7.71 20.64
CA GLN A 16 8.60 -6.91 19.47
C GLN A 16 9.10 -7.81 18.35
N ARG A 17 8.43 -7.72 17.18
CA ARG A 17 8.88 -8.31 15.92
C ARG A 17 9.35 -7.18 15.04
N VAL A 18 10.61 -7.20 14.65
CA VAL A 18 11.15 -6.27 13.65
C VAL A 18 11.05 -6.96 12.30
N PHE A 19 10.47 -6.27 11.34
CA PHE A 19 10.46 -6.72 9.96
C PHE A 19 11.86 -6.52 9.40
N HIS A 20 12.41 -7.58 8.81
CA HIS A 20 13.77 -7.53 8.28
C HIS A 20 13.74 -7.44 6.76
N SER A 21 12.94 -8.30 6.11
CA SER A 21 12.89 -8.34 4.65
C SER A 21 11.74 -9.16 4.09
N ILE A 22 11.54 -9.01 2.78
CA ILE A 22 10.69 -9.86 1.96
C ILE A 22 11.58 -10.82 1.20
N ARG A 23 11.31 -12.12 1.31
CA ARG A 23 12.04 -13.18 0.64
C ARG A 23 11.21 -13.75 -0.51
N PHE A 24 11.80 -13.75 -1.70
CA PHE A 24 11.27 -14.44 -2.88
C PHE A 24 12.05 -15.73 -3.10
N ASN A 25 11.38 -16.86 -2.97
CA ASN A 25 11.97 -18.17 -3.27
C ASN A 25 11.55 -18.56 -4.68
N LEU A 26 12.46 -18.50 -5.64
CA LEU A 26 12.15 -18.76 -7.05
C LEU A 26 12.74 -20.11 -7.46
N ASP A 27 12.01 -20.86 -8.26
CA ASP A 27 12.52 -22.03 -8.96
C ASP A 27 12.38 -21.80 -10.49
N LYS A 28 12.86 -22.77 -11.27
CA LYS A 28 12.79 -22.72 -12.73
C LYS A 28 11.36 -22.56 -13.26
N ASP A 29 10.39 -23.19 -12.63
CA ASP A 29 9.00 -23.21 -13.07
C ASP A 29 8.29 -21.89 -12.74
N ILE A 30 8.59 -21.32 -11.57
CA ILE A 30 8.08 -20.02 -11.14
C ILE A 30 8.66 -18.90 -12.01
N ILE A 31 9.95 -18.94 -12.35
CA ILE A 31 10.54 -17.97 -13.28
C ILE A 31 9.82 -18.01 -14.63
N LYS A 32 9.54 -19.21 -15.16
CA LYS A 32 8.76 -19.36 -16.41
C LYS A 32 7.35 -18.80 -16.28
N LYS A 33 6.63 -19.11 -15.19
CA LYS A 33 5.29 -18.59 -14.94
C LYS A 33 5.27 -17.07 -14.81
N ILE A 34 6.28 -16.46 -14.19
CA ILE A 34 6.43 -15.01 -14.10
C ILE A 34 6.66 -14.43 -15.49
N GLN A 35 7.53 -15.04 -16.29
CA GLN A 35 7.79 -14.58 -17.66
C GLN A 35 6.52 -14.62 -18.52
N GLN A 36 5.75 -15.72 -18.44
CA GLN A 36 4.46 -15.82 -19.12
C GLN A 36 3.47 -14.78 -18.62
N ALA A 37 3.35 -14.58 -17.30
CA ALA A 37 2.47 -13.57 -16.72
C ALA A 37 2.84 -12.14 -17.15
N LYS A 38 4.14 -11.85 -17.35
CA LYS A 38 4.61 -10.58 -17.90
C LYS A 38 4.13 -10.36 -19.34
N GLU A 39 4.27 -11.38 -20.18
CA GLU A 39 3.88 -11.33 -21.59
C GLU A 39 2.36 -11.19 -21.76
N THR A 40 1.58 -11.85 -20.90
CA THR A 40 0.11 -11.79 -20.93
C THR A 40 -0.49 -10.62 -20.15
N GLY A 41 0.34 -9.77 -19.52
CA GLY A 41 -0.12 -8.64 -18.71
C GLY A 41 -0.88 -9.04 -17.44
N CYS A 42 -0.71 -10.28 -16.97
CA CYS A 42 -1.38 -10.76 -15.76
C CYS A 42 -0.79 -10.12 -14.51
N HIS A 43 -1.63 -9.83 -13.51
CA HIS A 43 -1.21 -9.30 -12.22
C HIS A 43 -0.98 -10.41 -11.20
N LEU A 44 -0.02 -10.20 -10.30
CA LEU A 44 0.20 -11.10 -9.18
C LEU A 44 -0.94 -10.91 -8.17
N TYR A 45 -1.69 -11.97 -7.87
CA TYR A 45 -2.63 -11.94 -6.75
C TYR A 45 -1.86 -12.01 -5.42
N ILE A 46 -2.12 -11.03 -4.54
CA ILE A 46 -1.58 -10.96 -3.18
C ILE A 46 -2.77 -10.88 -2.22
N SER A 47 -2.78 -11.72 -1.18
CA SER A 47 -3.87 -11.68 -0.21
C SER A 47 -3.91 -10.33 0.53
N ARG A 48 -5.14 -9.90 0.88
CA ARG A 48 -5.35 -8.68 1.68
C ARG A 48 -4.61 -8.70 3.00
N LYS A 49 -4.47 -9.89 3.60
CA LYS A 49 -3.73 -10.10 4.85
C LYS A 49 -2.25 -9.80 4.68
N LEU A 50 -1.61 -10.38 3.65
CA LEU A 50 -0.20 -10.12 3.35
C LEU A 50 0.04 -8.64 3.06
N LEU A 51 -0.85 -8.01 2.29
CA LEU A 51 -0.75 -6.59 1.98
C LEU A 51 -0.90 -5.70 3.22
N ALA A 52 -1.83 -6.01 4.11
CA ALA A 52 -2.00 -5.30 5.37
C ALA A 52 -0.78 -5.44 6.29
N ASP A 53 -0.19 -6.64 6.36
CA ASP A 53 1.02 -6.90 7.12
C ASP A 53 2.23 -6.14 6.53
N LEU A 54 2.40 -6.13 5.20
CA LEU A 54 3.45 -5.33 4.54
C LEU A 54 3.29 -3.83 4.81
N ARG A 55 2.06 -3.30 4.71
CA ARG A 55 1.78 -1.89 5.04
C ARG A 55 2.08 -1.59 6.51
N TYR A 56 1.71 -2.49 7.42
CA TYR A 56 2.02 -2.36 8.84
C TYR A 56 3.53 -2.23 9.07
N TYR A 57 4.33 -3.08 8.44
CA TYR A 57 5.78 -3.05 8.60
C TYR A 57 6.43 -1.81 8.03
N VAL A 58 6.04 -1.39 6.82
CA VAL A 58 6.53 -0.13 6.22
C VAL A 58 6.25 1.09 7.09
N LEU A 59 5.13 1.10 7.81
CA LEU A 59 4.75 2.23 8.66
C LEU A 59 5.50 2.26 9.98
N ILE A 60 5.81 1.10 10.58
CA ILE A 60 6.50 1.01 11.87
C ILE A 60 8.01 1.15 11.72
N ASP A 61 8.58 0.64 10.63
CA ASP A 61 10.02 0.71 10.38
C ASP A 61 10.50 2.16 10.19
N GLY A 62 9.61 3.06 9.75
CA GLY A 62 9.88 4.50 9.68
C GLY A 62 10.10 5.19 11.04
N GLU A 63 9.69 4.57 12.15
CA GLU A 63 9.85 5.12 13.51
C GLU A 63 11.06 4.51 14.24
N ASN A 64 11.40 3.26 13.92
CA ASN A 64 12.60 2.58 14.41
C ASN A 64 13.75 2.81 13.42
N ARG A 65 14.58 3.82 13.70
CA ARG A 65 15.73 4.32 12.91
C ARG A 65 16.79 3.30 12.42
N LEU A 66 16.58 2.00 12.50
CA LEU A 66 17.59 0.98 12.21
C LEU A 66 17.52 0.40 10.79
N GLN A 67 16.39 0.50 10.08
CA GLN A 67 16.30 0.23 8.64
C GLN A 67 15.16 1.05 8.02
N SER A 68 15.46 2.23 7.46
CA SER A 68 14.42 3.05 6.83
C SER A 68 14.12 2.58 5.39
N GLY A 69 13.74 1.32 5.19
CA GLY A 69 13.51 0.82 3.83
C GLY A 69 13.02 -0.63 3.71
N LEU A 70 12.30 -0.91 2.61
CA LEU A 70 11.91 -2.26 2.24
C LEU A 70 13.10 -2.99 1.61
N THR A 71 13.55 -4.06 2.26
CA THR A 71 14.55 -4.98 1.68
C THR A 71 13.86 -6.19 1.07
N PHE A 72 14.21 -6.49 -0.17
CA PHE A 72 13.74 -7.64 -0.94
C PHE A 72 14.92 -8.55 -1.25
N TYR A 73 14.84 -9.82 -0.88
CA TYR A 73 15.81 -10.84 -1.23
C TYR A 73 15.22 -11.84 -2.22
N THR A 74 16.05 -12.38 -3.09
CA THR A 74 15.67 -13.48 -3.98
C THR A 74 16.64 -14.62 -3.87
N TYR A 75 16.07 -15.81 -3.64
CA TYR A 75 16.76 -17.08 -3.51
C TYR A 75 16.30 -17.98 -4.65
N TYR A 76 17.17 -18.92 -5.03
CA TYR A 76 16.86 -19.91 -6.05
C TYR A 76 16.84 -21.31 -5.43
N LEU A 77 15.69 -21.98 -5.48
CA LEU A 77 15.38 -23.28 -4.85
C LEU A 77 16.07 -24.50 -5.51
N GLY A 78 17.23 -24.30 -6.15
CA GLY A 78 17.98 -25.36 -6.82
C GLY A 78 19.47 -25.41 -6.48
N ASN A 79 19.94 -24.53 -5.61
CA ASN A 79 21.31 -24.51 -5.11
C ASN A 79 21.24 -24.63 -3.59
N ASP A 80 22.01 -25.54 -2.98
CA ASP A 80 22.09 -25.73 -1.52
C ASP A 80 22.67 -24.51 -0.76
N SER A 81 22.81 -23.37 -1.43
CA SER A 81 23.29 -22.12 -0.82
C SER A 81 22.14 -21.42 -0.10
N GLU A 82 22.29 -21.20 1.21
CA GLU A 82 21.40 -20.34 2.02
C GLU A 82 21.58 -18.84 1.73
N GLU A 83 22.38 -18.48 0.73
CA GLU A 83 22.66 -17.10 0.36
C GLU A 83 21.73 -16.58 -0.74
N ALA A 84 21.32 -15.31 -0.61
CA ALA A 84 20.49 -14.64 -1.60
C ALA A 84 21.27 -14.37 -2.89
N LEU A 85 20.66 -14.65 -4.04
CA LEU A 85 21.20 -14.33 -5.36
C LEU A 85 21.09 -12.84 -5.67
N MET A 86 20.05 -12.19 -5.15
CA MET A 86 19.78 -10.80 -5.40
C MET A 86 19.15 -10.14 -4.18
N ARG A 87 19.54 -8.89 -3.94
CA ARG A 87 18.98 -8.01 -2.92
C ARG A 87 18.62 -6.67 -3.54
N SER A 88 17.44 -6.17 -3.23
CA SER A 88 17.05 -4.79 -3.50
C SER A 88 16.63 -4.11 -2.21
N VAL A 89 17.18 -2.95 -1.91
CA VAL A 89 16.79 -2.12 -0.77
C VAL A 89 16.17 -0.85 -1.32
N ILE A 90 14.95 -0.55 -0.90
CA ILE A 90 14.22 0.67 -1.27
C ILE A 90 14.02 1.47 0.01
N SER A 91 14.79 2.54 0.15
CA SER A 91 14.70 3.45 1.28
C SER A 91 13.41 4.26 1.26
N THR A 92 12.98 4.73 2.41
CA THR A 92 11.84 5.65 2.56
C THR A 92 12.03 6.97 1.81
N ASP A 93 13.29 7.36 1.62
CA ASP A 93 13.69 8.57 0.90
C ASP A 93 13.67 8.38 -0.63
N GLY A 94 13.39 7.17 -1.10
CA GLY A 94 13.32 6.83 -2.52
C GLY A 94 14.65 6.34 -3.11
N ASP A 95 15.70 6.27 -2.31
CA ASP A 95 16.96 5.66 -2.74
C ASP A 95 16.77 4.16 -2.96
N ILE A 96 17.27 3.67 -4.09
CA ILE A 96 17.17 2.27 -4.48
C ILE A 96 18.57 1.71 -4.67
N PHE A 97 18.88 0.64 -3.94
CA PHE A 97 20.14 -0.07 -4.04
C PHE A 97 19.91 -1.51 -4.46
N HIS A 98 20.70 -2.00 -5.42
CA HIS A 98 20.61 -3.35 -5.95
C HIS A 98 21.96 -4.07 -5.80
N GLN A 99 21.92 -5.28 -5.26
CA GLN A 99 23.07 -6.17 -5.19
C GLN A 99 22.70 -7.47 -5.90
N ILE A 100 23.59 -7.94 -6.78
CA ILE A 100 23.47 -9.21 -7.48
C ILE A 100 24.74 -9.99 -7.16
N ARG A 101 24.60 -11.27 -6.83
CA ARG A 101 25.73 -12.15 -6.54
C ARG A 101 26.55 -12.38 -7.81
N SER A 102 27.87 -12.39 -7.68
CA SER A 102 28.80 -12.42 -8.82
C SER A 102 28.68 -13.71 -9.64
N ASP A 103 28.38 -14.83 -9.00
CA ASP A 103 28.18 -16.14 -9.64
C ASP A 103 27.00 -16.15 -10.64
N CYS A 104 25.99 -15.31 -10.42
CA CYS A 104 24.89 -15.14 -11.37
C CYS A 104 25.42 -14.54 -12.69
N LEU A 105 26.44 -13.69 -12.63
CA LEU A 105 27.01 -13.02 -13.82
C LEU A 105 27.72 -14.01 -14.76
N GLU A 106 28.19 -15.15 -14.25
CA GLU A 106 28.80 -16.22 -15.05
C GLU A 106 27.78 -16.87 -16.01
N HIS A 107 26.48 -16.77 -15.70
CA HIS A 107 25.39 -17.33 -16.48
C HIS A 107 24.42 -16.23 -16.94
N PRO A 108 24.77 -15.42 -17.97
CA PRO A 108 24.06 -14.19 -18.33
C PRO A 108 22.58 -14.40 -18.65
N ASN A 109 22.24 -15.49 -19.36
CA ASN A 109 20.85 -15.82 -19.69
C ASN A 109 20.01 -16.19 -18.48
N PHE A 110 20.60 -16.84 -17.47
CA PHE A 110 19.92 -17.15 -16.21
C PHE A 110 19.74 -15.90 -15.37
N CYS A 111 20.82 -15.12 -15.20
CA CYS A 111 20.81 -13.85 -14.47
C CYS A 111 19.75 -12.90 -15.01
N HIS A 112 19.67 -12.73 -16.34
CA HIS A 112 18.67 -11.86 -16.95
C HIS A 112 17.24 -12.26 -16.59
N ARG A 113 16.91 -13.55 -16.66
CA ARG A 113 15.57 -14.05 -16.29
C ARG A 113 15.28 -13.87 -14.80
N LEU A 114 16.26 -14.12 -13.95
CA LEU A 114 16.13 -13.98 -12.50
C LEU A 114 15.90 -12.52 -12.10
N VAL A 115 16.74 -11.61 -12.60
CA VAL A 115 16.64 -10.16 -12.37
C VAL A 115 15.30 -9.62 -12.88
N SER A 116 14.90 -10.04 -14.08
CA SER A 116 13.63 -9.67 -14.71
C SER A 116 12.41 -10.14 -13.89
N ALA A 117 12.49 -11.31 -13.26
CA ALA A 117 11.48 -11.82 -12.35
C ALA A 117 11.47 -11.07 -11.01
N HIS A 118 12.66 -10.83 -10.42
CA HIS A 118 12.83 -10.08 -9.18
C HIS A 118 12.19 -8.69 -9.27
N TYR A 119 12.55 -7.91 -10.30
CA TYR A 119 11.99 -6.58 -10.48
C TYR A 119 10.49 -6.58 -10.75
N TRP A 120 10.00 -7.55 -11.50
CA TRP A 120 8.56 -7.66 -11.74
C TRP A 120 7.78 -7.93 -10.44
N LEU A 121 8.28 -8.82 -9.57
CA LEU A 121 7.66 -9.10 -8.28
C LEU A 121 7.65 -7.86 -7.38
N ILE A 122 8.77 -7.14 -7.30
CA ILE A 122 8.86 -5.87 -6.56
C ILE A 122 7.83 -4.87 -7.11
N ALA A 123 7.76 -4.71 -8.43
CA ALA A 123 6.82 -3.77 -9.05
C ALA A 123 5.36 -4.14 -8.74
N GLN A 124 4.99 -5.41 -8.82
CA GLN A 124 3.63 -5.87 -8.48
C GLN A 124 3.30 -5.60 -7.00
N LEU A 125 4.24 -5.90 -6.09
CA LEU A 125 4.07 -5.66 -4.66
C LEU A 125 3.93 -4.18 -4.35
N LEU A 126 4.84 -3.34 -4.83
CA LEU A 126 4.82 -1.91 -4.59
C LEU A 126 3.58 -1.24 -5.19
N ASN A 127 3.15 -1.66 -6.38
CA ASN A 127 1.97 -1.10 -7.02
C ASN A 127 0.69 -1.40 -6.22
N GLN A 128 0.60 -2.58 -5.60
CA GLN A 128 -0.53 -2.93 -4.71
C GLN A 128 -0.37 -2.33 -3.30
N LEU A 129 0.87 -2.06 -2.88
CA LEU A 129 1.15 -1.38 -1.62
C LEU A 129 0.74 0.09 -1.64
N ARG A 130 0.75 0.74 -2.82
CA ARG A 130 0.25 2.11 -3.00
C ARG A 130 -1.12 2.23 -2.35
N LEU A 131 -1.17 3.03 -1.29
CA LEU A 131 -2.40 3.28 -0.56
C LEU A 131 -3.38 3.97 -1.51
N GLY A 132 -4.50 3.29 -1.81
CA GLY A 132 -5.64 3.84 -2.57
C GLY A 132 -6.38 4.99 -1.87
N ILE A 133 -5.69 5.68 -0.97
CA ILE A 133 -6.11 6.88 -0.23
C ILE A 133 -6.73 7.89 -1.19
N LEU A 134 -6.09 8.18 -2.33
CA LEU A 134 -6.62 9.16 -3.28
C LEU A 134 -8.05 8.82 -3.78
N LEU A 135 -8.32 7.55 -4.07
CA LEU A 135 -9.63 7.11 -4.56
C LEU A 135 -10.71 7.26 -3.48
N ARG A 136 -10.38 6.89 -2.24
CA ARG A 136 -11.30 6.99 -1.10
C ARG A 136 -11.53 8.42 -0.65
N PHE A 137 -10.53 9.29 -0.78
CA PHE A 137 -10.68 10.72 -0.51
C PHE A 137 -11.62 11.39 -1.51
N LYS A 138 -11.62 10.97 -2.78
CA LYS A 138 -12.61 11.44 -3.75
C LYS A 138 -14.04 11.04 -3.35
N LEU A 139 -14.23 9.80 -2.89
CA LEU A 139 -15.53 9.32 -2.40
C LEU A 139 -15.97 10.05 -1.12
N LEU A 140 -15.04 10.26 -0.17
CA LEU A 140 -15.29 11.03 1.05
C LEU A 140 -15.65 12.49 0.74
N SER A 141 -14.96 13.11 -0.22
CA SER A 141 -15.26 14.48 -0.67
C SER A 141 -16.67 14.58 -1.23
N TRP A 142 -17.07 13.62 -2.07
CA TRP A 142 -18.45 13.53 -2.57
C TRP A 142 -19.46 13.38 -1.44
N GLY A 143 -19.20 12.47 -0.49
CA GLY A 143 -20.08 12.23 0.65
C GLY A 143 -20.24 13.46 1.55
N LEU A 144 -19.15 14.15 1.86
CA LEU A 144 -19.18 15.36 2.70
C LEU A 144 -19.91 16.51 1.99
N SER A 145 -19.68 16.67 0.69
CA SER A 145 -20.33 17.70 -0.12
C SER A 145 -21.85 17.50 -0.17
N LEU A 146 -22.30 16.25 -0.37
CA LEU A 146 -23.72 15.90 -0.35
C LEU A 146 -24.33 16.09 1.03
N LEU A 147 -23.62 15.73 2.09
CA LEU A 147 -24.10 15.86 3.47
C LEU A 147 -24.29 17.33 3.85
N ILE A 148 -23.30 18.19 3.58
CA ILE A 148 -23.37 19.62 3.85
C ILE A 148 -24.52 20.25 3.07
N THR A 149 -24.64 19.92 1.79
CA THR A 149 -25.73 20.44 0.95
C THR A 149 -27.09 19.94 1.43
N GLY A 150 -27.21 18.67 1.80
CA GLY A 150 -28.44 18.08 2.32
C GLY A 150 -28.92 18.78 3.59
N VAL A 151 -28.04 19.00 4.56
CA VAL A 151 -28.38 19.71 5.81
C VAL A 151 -28.90 21.13 5.53
N ILE A 152 -28.32 21.82 4.55
CA ILE A 152 -28.72 23.19 4.19
C ILE A 152 -30.02 23.20 3.38
N VAL A 153 -30.21 22.26 2.46
CA VAL A 153 -31.30 22.32 1.47
C VAL A 153 -32.58 21.66 1.99
N ILE A 154 -32.48 20.52 2.70
CA ILE A 154 -33.65 19.78 3.22
C ILE A 154 -34.66 20.66 3.96
N PRO A 155 -34.28 21.55 4.91
CA PRO A 155 -35.26 22.38 5.61
C PRO A 155 -35.95 23.43 4.73
N PHE A 156 -35.41 23.73 3.53
CA PHE A 156 -35.93 24.75 2.62
C PHE A 156 -36.58 24.18 1.35
N ILE A 157 -36.64 22.84 1.17
CA ILE A 157 -37.18 22.19 -0.03
C ILE A 157 -38.65 22.56 -0.28
N GLU A 158 -39.49 22.49 0.76
CA GLU A 158 -40.92 22.80 0.63
C GLU A 158 -41.17 24.26 0.25
N GLN A 159 -40.36 25.16 0.81
CA GLN A 159 -40.43 26.59 0.50
C GLN A 159 -39.94 26.91 -0.91
N LEU A 160 -38.89 26.22 -1.39
CA LEU A 160 -38.39 26.36 -2.75
C LEU A 160 -39.40 25.88 -3.80
N MET A 161 -40.03 24.71 -3.58
CA MET A 161 -41.01 24.14 -4.51
C MET A 161 -42.26 25.01 -4.66
N ARG A 162 -42.65 25.71 -3.59
CA ARG A 162 -43.82 26.61 -3.61
C ARG A 162 -43.57 27.89 -4.40
N ILE A 163 -42.33 28.40 -4.43
CA ILE A 163 -41.98 29.64 -5.12
C ILE A 163 -41.73 29.39 -6.61
N ASN A 164 -40.86 28.45 -6.95
CA ASN A 164 -40.60 28.06 -8.33
C ASN A 164 -39.80 26.74 -8.36
N PRO A 165 -40.30 25.67 -9.02
CA PRO A 165 -39.62 24.37 -9.06
C PRO A 165 -38.23 24.41 -9.72
N TRP A 166 -37.95 25.38 -10.59
CA TRP A 166 -36.63 25.53 -11.23
C TRP A 166 -35.52 25.96 -10.26
N LEU A 167 -35.85 26.53 -9.09
CA LEU A 167 -34.84 26.87 -8.08
C LEU A 167 -34.14 25.65 -7.47
N LEU A 168 -34.65 24.43 -7.68
CA LEU A 168 -33.98 23.19 -7.27
C LEU A 168 -32.64 22.95 -8.00
N LEU A 169 -32.35 23.69 -9.08
CA LEU A 169 -31.04 23.67 -9.73
C LEU A 169 -29.95 24.39 -8.92
N VAL A 170 -30.32 25.33 -8.04
CA VAL A 170 -29.37 26.06 -7.18
C VAL A 170 -28.62 25.12 -6.22
N PRO A 171 -29.27 24.19 -5.51
CA PRO A 171 -28.62 23.10 -4.77
C PRO A 171 -27.59 22.32 -5.59
N VAL A 172 -27.92 21.97 -6.84
CA VAL A 172 -27.05 21.18 -7.72
C VAL A 172 -25.78 21.96 -8.06
N GLY A 173 -25.92 23.26 -8.38
CA GLY A 173 -24.78 24.16 -8.57
C GLY A 173 -23.92 24.32 -7.31
N MET A 174 -24.55 24.39 -6.13
CA MET A 174 -23.86 24.47 -4.84
C MET A 174 -23.03 23.22 -4.54
N VAL A 175 -23.55 22.01 -4.81
CA VAL A 175 -22.77 20.76 -4.67
C VAL A 175 -21.51 20.80 -5.53
N LEU A 176 -21.64 21.22 -6.79
CA LEU A 176 -20.52 21.26 -7.74
C LEU A 176 -19.46 22.30 -7.34
N LEU A 177 -19.89 23.47 -6.87
CA LEU A 177 -18.97 24.51 -6.36
C LEU A 177 -18.27 24.06 -5.08
N LEU A 178 -19.01 23.49 -4.13
CA LEU A 178 -18.47 22.97 -2.89
C LEU A 178 -17.45 21.85 -3.15
N GLN A 179 -17.77 20.95 -4.09
CA GLN A 179 -16.86 19.91 -4.54
C GLN A 179 -15.56 20.48 -5.12
N ARG A 180 -15.66 21.50 -5.98
CA ARG A 180 -14.50 22.15 -6.61
C ARG A 180 -13.60 22.84 -5.59
N LEU A 181 -14.16 23.38 -4.51
CA LEU A 181 -13.43 23.99 -3.39
C LEU A 181 -12.83 22.95 -2.44
N MET A 182 -13.55 21.87 -2.14
CA MET A 182 -13.09 20.84 -1.20
C MET A 182 -11.95 19.98 -1.76
N GLN A 183 -11.91 19.72 -3.07
CA GLN A 183 -10.87 18.90 -3.70
C GLN A 183 -9.44 19.41 -3.44
N PRO A 184 -9.07 20.67 -3.77
CA PRO A 184 -7.73 21.18 -3.52
C PRO A 184 -7.42 21.28 -2.02
N LEU A 185 -8.42 21.62 -1.20
CA LEU A 185 -8.27 21.70 0.25
C LEU A 185 -7.90 20.31 0.83
N LEU A 186 -8.60 19.26 0.42
CA LEU A 186 -8.31 17.89 0.85
C LEU A 186 -6.95 17.39 0.39
N ILE A 187 -6.50 17.77 -0.81
CA ILE A 187 -5.15 17.44 -1.30
C ILE A 187 -4.08 18.16 -0.47
N LEU A 188 -4.31 19.42 -0.11
CA LEU A 188 -3.40 20.20 0.74
C LEU A 188 -3.30 19.63 2.16
N PHE A 189 -4.43 19.20 2.73
CA PHE A 189 -4.47 18.58 4.05
C PHE A 189 -4.08 17.09 4.03
N LEU A 190 -4.01 16.45 2.86
CA LEU A 190 -3.62 15.05 2.70
C LEU A 190 -2.30 14.69 3.41
N PRO A 191 -1.18 15.43 3.22
CA PRO A 191 0.06 15.13 3.93
C PRO A 191 -0.07 15.25 5.45
N ILE A 192 -0.86 16.21 5.94
CA ILE A 192 -1.08 16.43 7.38
C ILE A 192 -1.95 15.33 7.96
N LEU A 193 -3.08 15.03 7.31
CA LEU A 193 -4.00 13.98 7.72
C LEU A 193 -3.34 12.60 7.62
N ARG A 194 -2.51 12.37 6.61
CA ARG A 194 -1.66 11.18 6.49
C ARG A 194 -0.72 11.09 7.68
N ARG A 195 0.06 12.13 7.99
CA ARG A 195 0.96 12.12 9.16
C ARG A 195 0.20 11.90 10.47
N TRP A 196 -0.97 12.52 10.64
CA TRP A 196 -1.80 12.34 11.83
C TRP A 196 -2.39 10.94 11.93
N ALA A 197 -2.99 10.43 10.85
CA ALA A 197 -3.54 9.08 10.79
C ALA A 197 -2.45 8.04 10.98
N LEU A 198 -1.26 8.25 10.42
CA LEU A 198 -0.10 7.41 10.65
C LEU A 198 0.33 7.46 12.11
N ARG A 199 0.50 8.62 12.73
CA ARG A 199 0.82 8.74 14.17
C ARG A 199 -0.25 8.09 15.05
N LYS A 200 -1.53 8.26 14.73
CA LYS A 200 -2.63 7.68 15.51
C LYS A 200 -2.68 6.16 15.35
N LEU A 201 -2.54 5.65 14.13
CA LEU A 201 -2.42 4.22 13.86
C LEU A 201 -1.19 3.64 14.55
N LEU A 202 -0.03 4.29 14.46
CA LEU A 202 1.20 3.87 15.13
C LEU A 202 1.04 3.85 16.65
N SER A 203 0.48 4.90 17.25
CA SER A 203 0.20 4.94 18.70
C SER A 203 -0.79 3.85 19.13
N SER A 204 -1.78 3.54 18.30
CA SER A 204 -2.77 2.46 18.52
C SER A 204 -2.18 1.07 18.28
N LEU A 205 -1.15 0.93 17.46
CA LEU A 205 -0.48 -0.32 17.14
C LEU A 205 0.66 -0.65 18.10
N LEU A 206 1.33 0.37 18.64
CA LEU A 206 2.34 0.29 19.70
C LEU A 206 1.71 0.16 21.09
N SER A 207 0.43 0.49 21.21
CA SER A 207 -0.37 0.23 22.41
C SER A 207 -0.35 -1.25 22.78
N ARG A 208 -0.13 -1.54 24.06
CA ARG A 208 -0.14 -2.90 24.63
C ARG A 208 -1.50 -3.60 24.53
N LYS A 209 -2.58 -2.90 24.13
CA LYS A 209 -3.92 -3.45 24.05
C LYS A 209 -4.15 -4.21 22.75
N LEU A 210 -4.34 -5.53 22.86
CA LEU A 210 -4.62 -6.46 21.76
C LEU A 210 -5.81 -6.03 20.88
N LEU A 211 -6.79 -5.36 21.50
CA LEU A 211 -7.99 -4.84 20.85
C LEU A 211 -7.68 -3.65 19.93
N GLU A 212 -6.81 -2.74 20.37
CA GLU A 212 -6.37 -1.59 19.58
C GLU A 212 -5.52 -2.03 18.38
N LYS A 213 -4.72 -3.08 18.55
CA LYS A 213 -3.98 -3.73 17.45
C LYS A 213 -4.92 -4.35 16.41
N LYS A 214 -6.02 -4.98 16.85
CA LYS A 214 -7.03 -5.57 15.95
C LYS A 214 -7.80 -4.50 15.18
N ILE A 215 -8.17 -3.40 15.85
CA ILE A 215 -8.84 -2.25 15.21
C ILE A 215 -7.93 -1.59 14.18
N ALA A 216 -6.67 -1.34 14.53
CA ALA A 216 -5.74 -0.72 13.60
C ALA A 216 -5.41 -1.63 12.40
N LYS A 217 -5.29 -2.95 12.61
CA LYS A 217 -5.20 -3.92 11.50
C LYS A 217 -6.47 -3.93 10.65
N GLY A 218 -7.65 -3.83 11.26
CA GLY A 218 -8.93 -3.70 10.55
C GLY A 218 -9.04 -2.42 9.73
N ILE A 219 -8.50 -1.29 10.21
CA ILE A 219 -8.43 -0.04 9.43
C ILE A 219 -7.46 -0.18 8.24
N LEU A 220 -6.34 -0.88 8.42
CA LEU A 220 -5.38 -1.20 7.35
C LEU A 220 -5.97 -2.14 6.29
N GLU A 221 -6.74 -3.15 6.70
CA GLU A 221 -7.50 -4.04 5.82
C GLU A 221 -8.64 -3.28 5.12
N TRP A 222 -9.31 -2.37 5.83
CA TRP A 222 -10.31 -1.49 5.23
C TRP A 222 -9.67 -0.58 4.19
N LEU A 223 -8.46 -0.06 4.39
CA LEU A 223 -7.71 0.77 3.43
C LEU A 223 -7.19 0.01 2.19
N VAL A 224 -7.47 -1.29 2.06
CA VAL A 224 -7.21 -2.06 0.83
C VAL A 224 -8.34 -1.75 -0.18
N PRO A 225 -8.02 -1.34 -1.43
CA PRO A 225 -9.04 -1.26 -2.48
C PRO A 225 -9.65 -2.64 -2.78
#